data_AF-A0A934HLP9-F1
#
_entry.id   AF-A0A934HLP9-F1
#
_cell.length_a   1.000
_cell.length_b   1.000
_cell.length_c   1.000
_cell.angle_alpha   90.00
_cell.angle_beta   90.00
_cell.angle_gamma   90.00
#
_symmetry.space_group_name_H-M   'P 1'
#
loop_
_entity.id
_entity.type
_entity.pdbx_description
1 polymer ?
#
loop_
_entity_poly.entity_id
_entity_poly.type
_entity_poly.pdbx_seq_one_letter_code
_entity_poly.pdbx_strand_id
1 'polypeptide(L)' 'MTDYIPDLNDALIAWFEQHQADLPWRRRRDAYAVWLSEIMLQQTQVTTVIPY' A
#
# COMPACT_ATOMS: atom_id res chain seq x y z
N MET A 1 -22.64 11.93 21.09
CA MET A 1 -21.78 11.04 21.90
C MET A 1 -20.82 10.41 20.92
N THR A 2 -19.77 11.14 20.55
CA THR A 2 -18.81 10.68 19.54
C THR A 2 -17.86 9.75 20.27
N ASP A 3 -18.07 8.45 20.12
CA ASP A 3 -17.16 7.45 20.65
C ASP A 3 -15.77 7.73 20.08
N TYR A 4 -14.85 8.07 20.97
CA TYR A 4 -13.44 8.29 20.68
C TYR A 4 -12.87 6.99 20.11
N ILE A 5 -12.60 6.93 18.81
CA ILE A 5 -11.82 5.82 18.24
C ILE A 5 -10.43 5.97 18.86
N PRO A 6 -10.00 5.08 19.78
CA PRO A 6 -8.65 5.11 20.32
C PRO A 6 -7.69 5.03 19.12
N ASP A 7 -6.62 5.83 19.16
CA ASP A 7 -5.84 6.29 18.00
C ASP A 7 -5.91 5.35 16.78
N LEU A 8 -6.92 5.57 15.92
CA LEU A 8 -7.19 4.75 14.74
C LEU A 8 -5.95 4.65 13.84
N ASN A 9 -5.14 5.70 13.87
CA ASN A 9 -3.90 5.78 13.13
C ASN A 9 -2.93 4.66 13.56
N ASP A 10 -2.67 4.55 14.86
CA ASP A 10 -1.75 3.54 15.40
C ASP A 10 -2.26 2.12 15.15
N ALA A 11 -3.57 1.89 15.31
CA ALA A 11 -4.18 0.60 15.05
C ALA A 11 -4.06 0.21 13.56
N LEU A 12 -4.28 1.16 12.65
CA LEU A 12 -4.16 0.95 11.21
C LEU A 12 -2.72 0.69 10.78
N ILE A 13 -1.76 1.45 11.34
CA ILE A 13 -0.34 1.25 11.07
C ILE A 13 0.10 -0.14 11.53
N ALA A 14 -0.22 -0.53 12.77
CA ALA A 14 0.14 -1.83 13.31
C ALA A 14 -0.45 -3.00 12.49
N TRP A 15 -1.70 -2.86 12.02
CA TRP A 15 -2.31 -3.85 11.13
C TRP A 15 -1.60 -3.91 9.77
N PHE A 16 -1.30 -2.74 9.17
CA PHE A 16 -0.66 -2.66 7.86
C PHE A 16 0.74 -3.27 7.87
N GLU A 17 1.53 -3.03 8.93
CA GLU A 17 2.86 -3.63 9.09
C GLU A 17 2.82 -5.17 9.05
N GLN A 18 1.76 -5.77 9.61
CA GLN A 18 1.59 -7.22 9.70
C GLN A 18 0.95 -7.85 8.45
N HIS A 19 0.06 -7.14 7.76
CA HIS A 19 -0.81 -7.71 6.72
C HIS A 19 -0.56 -7.17 5.30
N GLN A 20 0.34 -6.20 5.12
CA GLN A 20 0.65 -5.68 3.79
C GLN A 20 1.11 -6.78 2.83
N ALA A 21 0.59 -6.75 1.61
CA ALA A 21 1.09 -7.61 0.54
C ALA A 21 2.52 -7.23 0.14
N ASP A 22 3.35 -8.24 -0.11
CA ASP A 22 4.69 -8.07 -0.66
C ASP A 22 4.61 -7.70 -2.15
N LEU A 23 4.64 -6.40 -2.43
CA LEU A 23 4.60 -5.86 -3.78
C LEU A 23 6.02 -5.45 -4.21
N PRO A 24 6.49 -5.84 -5.41
CA PRO A 24 7.86 -5.57 -5.86
C PRO A 24 8.28 -4.10 -5.76
N TRP A 25 7.38 -3.18 -6.12
CA TRP A 25 7.60 -1.73 -6.06
C TRP A 25 7.62 -1.15 -4.63
N ARG A 26 7.14 -1.89 -3.61
CA ARG A 26 7.23 -1.48 -2.20
C ARG A 26 8.54 -1.88 -1.52
N ARG A 27 9.32 -2.81 -2.11
CA ARG A 27 10.60 -3.29 -1.55
C ARG A 27 11.72 -2.24 -1.57
N ARG A 28 11.62 -1.25 -2.46
CA ARG A 28 12.58 -0.15 -2.61
C ARG A 28 11.85 1.19 -2.61
N ARG A 29 12.38 2.17 -1.87
CA ARG A 29 11.87 3.56 -1.87
C ARG A 29 12.44 4.36 -3.03
N ASP A 30 12.17 3.89 -4.25
CA ASP A 30 12.59 4.55 -5.48
C ASP A 30 11.42 5.36 -6.06
N ALA A 31 11.61 6.68 -6.20
CA ALA A 31 10.57 7.58 -6.69
C ALA A 31 10.08 7.20 -8.10
N TYR A 32 10.98 6.69 -8.95
CA TYR A 32 10.60 6.24 -10.29
C TYR A 32 9.75 4.96 -10.23
N ALA A 33 10.15 4.00 -9.40
CA ALA A 33 9.40 2.75 -9.24
C ALA A 33 8.01 2.98 -8.64
N VAL A 34 7.91 3.90 -7.67
CA VAL A 34 6.62 4.33 -7.11
C VAL A 34 5.75 4.94 -8.20
N TRP A 35 6.26 5.95 -8.92
CA TRP A 35 5.49 6.61 -9.99
C TRP A 35 5.04 5.63 -11.07
N LEU A 36 5.93 4.73 -11.52
CA LEU A 36 5.59 3.72 -12.52
C LEU A 36 4.49 2.78 -12.02
N SER A 37 4.57 2.32 -10.77
CA SER A 37 3.55 1.46 -10.18
C SER A 37 2.18 2.14 -10.10
N GLU A 38 2.14 3.44 -9.77
CA GLU A 38 0.89 4.21 -9.74
C GLU A 38 0.26 4.30 -11.13
N ILE A 39 1.06 4.55 -12.18
CA ILE A 39 0.56 4.60 -13.56
C ILE A 39 0.06 3.21 -14.01
N MET A 40 0.80 2.15 -13.73
CA MET A 40 0.42 0.79 -14.10
C MET A 40 -0.86 0.33 -13.42
N LEU A 41 -1.09 0.73 -12.16
CA LEU A 41 -2.25 0.34 -11.35
C LEU A 41 -3.52 1.14 -11.66
N GLN A 42 -3.44 2.19 -12.49
CA GLN A 42 -4.64 2.89 -12.94
C GLN A 42 -5.48 1.98 -13.84
N GLN A 43 -6.74 1.78 -13.47
CA GLN A 43 -7.71 0.95 -14.21
C GLN A 43 -7.26 -0.51 -14.44
N THR A 44 -6.27 -1.01 -13.69
CA THR A 44 -5.82 -2.41 -13.73
C THR A 44 -5.83 -3.03 -12.33
N GLN A 45 -5.67 -4.35 -12.25
CA GLN A 45 -5.54 -5.06 -10.98
C GLN A 45 -4.07 -5.29 -10.65
N VAL A 46 -3.74 -5.28 -9.35
CA VAL A 46 -2.38 -5.55 -8.84
C VAL A 46 -1.79 -6.85 -9.40
N THR A 47 -2.62 -7.90 -9.51
CA THR A 47 -2.23 -9.21 -10.06
C THR A 47 -1.72 -9.13 -11.50
N THR A 48 -2.23 -8.19 -12.29
CA THR A 48 -1.83 -7.97 -13.69
C THR A 48 -0.48 -7.27 -13.80
N VAL A 49 -0.08 -6.50 -12.78
CA VAL A 49 1.11 -5.64 -12.81
C VAL A 49 2.35 -6.31 -12.20
N ILE A 50 2.20 -7.31 -11.33
CA ILE A 50 3.31 -8.07 -10.73
C ILE A 50 4.37 -8.62 -11.74
N PRO A 51 4.00 -9.10 -12.95
CA PRO A 51 4.99 -9.65 -13.89
C PRO A 51 5.75 -8.62 -14.76
N TYR A 52 5.50 -7.31 -14.59
CA TYR A 52 6.12 -6.22 -15.37
C TYR A 52 7.05 -5.36 -14.51
#